data_AF-A0A9K3PP36-F1
#
_entry.id   AF-A0A9K3PP36-F1
#
_cell.length_a   1.000
_cell.length_b   1.000
_cell.length_c   1.000
_cell.angle_alpha   90.00
_cell.angle_beta   90.00
_cell.angle_gamma   90.00
#
_symmetry.space_group_name_H-M   'P 1'
#
loop_
_entity.id
_entity.type
_entity.pdbx_description
1 polymer ?
#
loop_
_entity_poly.entity_id
_entity_poly.type
_entity_poly.pdbx_seq_one_letter_code
_entity_poly.pdbx_strand_id
1 'polypeptide(L)'
;MPVGSVDSIGGNLDGIDFDVFCMKEPDYVMMLMSTHGTNIRMGEHKNRDGVEAFQYPEVVHNHYQYRHQIDDHNNKRHQPISLEVTWATKTWENRVFAYLLATTEVNCNLASSFFIGEPPLPSLSFRKELARELLLNPYFNRNVATDERPKRKRTCCEHTFTTLRAYTKWQGSDIIPSSSIYPQRMCKGKHRKVRTYCSCSPGVVMCEECYAQHKLEIDGQ
;
A
#
# COMPACT_ATOMS: atom_id res chain seq x y z
N MET A 1 2.96 49.18 -14.41
CA MET A 1 1.70 48.70 -13.81
C MET A 1 1.96 48.44 -12.33
N PRO A 2 1.20 49.04 -11.39
CA PRO A 2 1.42 48.84 -9.96
C PRO A 2 1.11 47.40 -9.54
N VAL A 3 1.77 46.92 -8.49
CA VAL A 3 1.50 45.58 -7.90
C VAL A 3 0.05 45.53 -7.43
N GLY A 4 -0.57 44.37 -7.63
CA GLY A 4 -1.98 44.14 -7.36
C GLY A 4 -2.91 44.57 -8.50
N SER A 5 -2.44 45.29 -9.52
CA SER A 5 -3.24 45.56 -10.72
C SER A 5 -3.70 44.26 -11.36
N VAL A 6 -4.96 44.20 -11.77
CA VAL A 6 -5.56 43.04 -12.43
C VAL A 6 -6.24 43.49 -13.71
N ASP A 7 -6.12 42.69 -14.75
CA ASP A 7 -6.93 42.80 -15.95
C ASP A 7 -7.29 41.39 -16.44
N SER A 8 -8.29 41.26 -17.30
CA SER A 8 -8.76 39.96 -17.80
C SER A 8 -9.05 40.03 -19.28
N ILE A 9 -8.64 38.99 -20.02
CA ILE A 9 -8.97 38.82 -21.43
C ILE A 9 -9.86 37.60 -21.61
N GLY A 10 -11.03 37.83 -22.22
CA GLY A 10 -11.96 36.76 -22.57
C GLY A 10 -11.49 35.96 -23.78
N GLY A 11 -11.82 34.67 -23.77
CA GLY A 11 -11.56 33.72 -24.84
C GLY A 11 -12.65 32.66 -24.92
N ASN A 12 -12.66 31.93 -26.02
CA ASN A 12 -13.53 30.77 -26.21
C ASN A 12 -12.67 29.58 -26.63
N LEU A 13 -12.84 28.44 -25.96
CA LEU A 13 -12.15 27.19 -26.29
C LEU A 13 -13.19 26.07 -26.31
N ASP A 14 -13.32 25.40 -27.46
CA ASP A 14 -14.28 24.31 -27.67
C ASP A 14 -15.73 24.67 -27.30
N GLY A 15 -16.13 25.93 -27.55
CA GLY A 15 -17.46 26.44 -27.24
C GLY A 15 -17.68 26.82 -25.77
N ILE A 16 -16.64 26.74 -24.93
CA ILE A 16 -16.66 27.17 -23.53
C ILE A 16 -15.97 28.53 -23.42
N ASP A 17 -16.71 29.52 -22.92
CA ASP A 17 -16.18 30.84 -22.61
C ASP A 17 -15.32 30.78 -21.35
N PHE A 18 -14.16 31.43 -21.39
CA PHE A 18 -13.25 31.56 -20.27
C PHE A 18 -12.61 32.94 -20.26
N ASP A 19 -12.07 33.32 -19.11
CA ASP A 19 -11.26 34.52 -18.94
C ASP A 19 -9.86 34.15 -18.47
N VAL A 20 -8.85 34.83 -19.01
CA VAL A 20 -7.48 34.80 -18.50
C VAL A 20 -7.24 36.05 -17.69
N PHE A 21 -7.15 35.87 -16.38
CA PHE A 21 -6.87 36.90 -15.39
C PHE A 21 -5.36 37.09 -15.26
N CYS A 22 -4.91 38.33 -15.43
CA CYS A 22 -3.51 38.73 -15.32
C CYS A 22 -3.36 39.69 -14.13
N MET A 23 -2.66 39.27 -13.08
CA MET A 23 -2.39 40.11 -11.91
C MET A 23 -0.89 40.42 -11.80
N LYS A 24 -0.53 41.70 -11.64
CA LYS A 24 0.86 42.11 -11.41
C LYS A 24 1.28 41.76 -9.97
N GLU A 25 2.22 40.85 -9.84
CA GLU A 25 2.96 40.53 -8.61
C GLU A 25 4.27 41.35 -8.57
N PRO A 26 5.02 41.42 -7.45
CA PRO A 26 6.27 42.18 -7.39
C PRO A 26 7.23 41.87 -8.55
N ASP A 27 7.57 40.59 -8.72
CA ASP A 27 8.61 40.18 -9.67
C ASP A 27 8.07 39.62 -10.99
N TYR A 28 6.78 39.26 -11.04
CA TYR A 28 6.17 38.59 -12.19
C TYR A 28 4.72 39.02 -12.42
N VAL A 29 4.09 38.48 -13.46
CA VAL A 29 2.63 38.57 -13.68
C VAL A 29 2.06 37.18 -13.49
N MET A 30 1.11 37.04 -12.56
CA MET A 30 0.36 35.81 -12.38
C MET A 30 -0.74 35.75 -13.43
N MET A 31 -0.84 34.63 -14.13
CA MET A 31 -1.91 34.35 -15.08
C MET A 31 -2.74 33.18 -14.60
N LEU A 32 -4.06 33.37 -14.50
CA LEU A 32 -5.01 32.32 -14.15
C LEU A 32 -6.10 32.27 -15.22
N MET A 33 -6.29 31.10 -15.81
CA MET A 33 -7.42 30.83 -16.70
C MET A 33 -8.57 30.29 -15.86
N SER A 34 -9.76 30.86 -16.00
CA SER A 34 -10.94 30.40 -15.29
C SER A 34 -12.20 30.62 -16.12
N THR A 35 -13.15 29.70 -16.02
CA THR A 35 -14.52 29.86 -16.54
C THR A 35 -15.44 30.58 -15.55
N HIS A 36 -14.91 31.01 -14.40
CA HIS A 36 -15.65 31.62 -13.31
C HIS A 36 -14.80 32.60 -12.50
N GLY A 37 -15.46 33.60 -11.93
CA GLY A 37 -14.91 34.56 -11.00
C GLY A 37 -14.72 35.92 -11.63
N THR A 38 -14.51 36.93 -10.79
CA THR A 38 -14.51 38.33 -11.19
C THR A 38 -13.24 39.06 -10.77
N ASN A 39 -13.06 40.28 -11.30
CA ASN A 39 -12.05 41.22 -10.84
C ASN A 39 -12.45 41.94 -9.53
N ILE A 40 -13.58 41.57 -8.92
CA ILE A 40 -14.03 42.13 -7.64
C ILE A 40 -13.05 41.70 -6.54
N ARG A 41 -12.66 42.68 -5.72
CA ARG A 41 -11.69 42.50 -4.65
C ARG A 41 -12.38 41.95 -3.41
N MET A 42 -11.83 40.88 -2.84
CA MET A 42 -12.40 40.20 -1.68
C MET A 42 -11.35 39.73 -0.67
N GLY A 43 -11.82 39.44 0.53
CA GLY A 43 -11.00 38.93 1.63
C GLY A 43 -10.22 40.03 2.34
N GLU A 44 -9.14 39.62 3.01
CA GLU A 44 -8.30 40.54 3.78
C GLU A 44 -7.31 41.29 2.88
N HIS A 45 -6.94 42.50 3.30
CA HIS A 45 -5.81 43.21 2.70
C HIS A 45 -4.52 42.43 2.92
N LYS A 46 -3.76 42.23 1.84
CA LYS A 46 -2.47 41.57 1.85
C LYS A 46 -1.37 42.59 1.58
N ASN A 47 -0.32 42.52 2.40
CA ASN A 47 0.91 43.28 2.19
C ASN A 47 1.85 42.44 1.34
N ARG A 48 2.34 43.05 0.26
CA ARG A 48 3.47 42.54 -0.54
C ARG A 48 4.61 43.54 -0.37
N ASP A 49 5.83 43.04 -0.27
CA ASP A 49 7.01 43.84 0.01
C ASP A 49 7.07 45.12 -0.85
N GLY A 50 6.96 46.28 -0.20
CA GLY A 50 7.05 47.60 -0.83
C GLY A 50 5.75 48.17 -1.43
N VAL A 51 4.57 47.60 -1.14
CA VAL A 51 3.28 48.02 -1.74
C VAL A 51 2.22 48.29 -0.66
N GLU A 52 1.34 49.28 -0.90
CA GLU A 52 0.13 49.48 -0.10
C GLU A 52 -0.73 48.21 -0.07
N ALA A 53 -1.34 47.95 1.09
CA ALA A 53 -2.11 46.74 1.32
C ALA A 53 -3.29 46.65 0.34
N PHE A 54 -3.39 45.56 -0.44
CA PHE A 54 -4.47 45.36 -1.41
C PHE A 54 -5.17 44.03 -1.19
N GLN A 55 -6.46 43.97 -1.54
CA GLN A 55 -7.23 42.73 -1.55
C GLN A 55 -7.00 41.96 -2.87
N TYR A 56 -7.04 40.63 -2.82
CA TYR A 56 -6.97 39.84 -4.04
C TYR A 56 -8.29 39.94 -4.83
N PRO A 57 -8.25 39.89 -6.18
CA PRO A 57 -9.45 39.64 -6.96
C PRO A 57 -9.99 38.24 -6.63
N GLU A 58 -11.30 38.06 -6.75
CA GLU A 58 -12.02 36.83 -6.39
C GLU A 58 -11.32 35.56 -6.93
N VAL A 59 -10.92 35.56 -8.20
CA VAL A 59 -10.25 34.41 -8.84
C VAL A 59 -8.94 34.04 -8.13
N VAL A 60 -8.11 35.04 -7.80
CA VAL A 60 -6.84 34.84 -7.12
C VAL A 60 -7.06 34.47 -5.65
N HIS A 61 -8.05 35.09 -5.00
CA HIS A 61 -8.45 34.75 -3.64
C HIS A 61 -8.83 33.27 -3.54
N ASN A 62 -9.74 32.83 -4.40
CA ASN A 62 -10.20 31.43 -4.46
C ASN A 62 -9.04 30.48 -4.80
N HIS A 63 -8.18 30.85 -5.75
CA HIS A 63 -6.99 30.06 -6.07
C HIS A 63 -6.14 29.82 -4.83
N TYR A 64 -5.80 30.86 -4.06
CA TYR A 64 -5.00 30.69 -2.85
C TYR A 64 -5.74 29.95 -1.73
N GLN A 65 -7.06 30.17 -1.60
CA GLN A 65 -7.90 29.50 -0.62
C GLN A 65 -7.99 27.98 -0.83
N TYR A 66 -7.94 27.50 -2.08
CA TYR A 66 -8.19 26.09 -2.37
C TYR A 66 -7.03 25.33 -3.02
N ARG A 67 -5.99 26.00 -3.55
CA ARG A 67 -4.87 25.31 -4.24
C ARG A 67 -4.15 24.25 -3.41
N HIS A 68 -4.19 24.38 -2.08
CA HIS A 68 -3.44 23.56 -1.14
C HIS A 68 -4.23 22.35 -0.64
N GLN A 69 -5.51 22.20 -1.00
CA GLN A 69 -6.36 21.11 -0.46
C GLN A 69 -5.80 19.71 -0.78
N ILE A 70 -5.25 19.52 -1.98
CA ILE A 70 -4.62 18.26 -2.40
C ILE A 70 -3.30 18.05 -1.65
N ASP A 71 -2.48 19.09 -1.52
CA ASP A 71 -1.19 19.01 -0.81
C ASP A 71 -1.39 18.73 0.68
N ASP A 72 -2.39 19.33 1.30
CA ASP A 72 -2.76 19.09 2.70
C ASP A 72 -3.24 17.64 2.91
N HIS A 73 -4.07 17.12 2.00
CA HIS A 73 -4.48 15.72 2.01
C HIS A 73 -3.29 14.78 1.85
N ASN A 74 -2.42 15.09 0.89
CA ASN A 74 -1.18 14.37 0.65
C ASN A 74 -0.26 14.38 1.89
N ASN A 75 -0.16 15.52 2.58
CA ASN A 75 0.61 15.67 3.81
C ASN A 75 0.03 14.82 4.95
N LYS A 76 -1.31 14.80 5.12
CA LYS A 76 -2.00 13.93 6.10
C LYS A 76 -1.71 12.45 5.86
N ARG A 77 -1.63 12.02 4.60
CA ARG A 77 -1.26 10.65 4.21
C ARG A 77 0.18 10.30 4.62
N HIS A 78 1.09 11.27 4.52
CA HIS A 78 2.51 11.05 4.82
C HIS A 78 2.87 11.10 6.32
N GLN A 79 2.09 11.82 7.14
CA GLN A 79 2.39 12.02 8.56
C GLN A 79 1.82 10.93 9.49
N PRO A 80 2.49 10.61 10.62
CA PRO A 80 3.91 10.85 10.89
C PRO A 80 4.81 9.86 10.13
N ILE A 81 4.27 8.72 9.74
CA ILE A 81 4.91 7.73 8.87
C ILE A 81 3.88 7.20 7.88
N SER A 82 4.23 7.27 6.60
CA SER A 82 3.41 6.80 5.50
C SER A 82 3.37 5.26 5.45
N LEU A 83 2.25 4.69 5.01
CA LEU A 83 2.10 3.23 4.87
C LEU A 83 3.08 2.65 3.84
N GLU A 84 3.35 3.41 2.77
CA GLU A 84 4.26 3.04 1.68
C GLU A 84 5.69 2.82 2.20
N VAL A 85 6.16 3.73 3.07
CA VAL A 85 7.47 3.62 3.75
C VAL A 85 7.48 2.46 4.74
N THR A 86 6.40 2.29 5.51
CA THR A 86 6.30 1.23 6.54
C THR A 86 6.36 -0.16 5.92
N TRP A 87 5.72 -0.36 4.75
CA TRP A 87 5.71 -1.64 4.06
C TRP A 87 7.04 -1.97 3.35
N ALA A 88 7.88 -0.97 3.04
CA ALA A 88 9.21 -1.14 2.44
C ALA A 88 9.23 -2.01 1.16
N THR A 89 8.14 -2.00 0.38
CA THR A 89 7.97 -2.87 -0.78
C THR A 89 8.70 -2.37 -2.03
N LYS A 90 9.26 -3.29 -2.81
CA LYS A 90 9.98 -2.99 -4.07
C LYS A 90 9.13 -3.17 -5.32
N THR A 91 7.98 -3.84 -5.21
CA THR A 91 7.08 -4.10 -6.35
C THR A 91 6.11 -2.94 -6.54
N TRP A 92 5.83 -2.58 -7.79
CA TRP A 92 5.04 -1.38 -8.09
C TRP A 92 3.56 -1.56 -7.71
N GLU A 93 3.04 -2.78 -7.84
CA GLU A 93 1.67 -3.17 -7.52
C GLU A 93 1.36 -2.88 -6.04
N ASN A 94 2.30 -3.27 -5.17
CA ASN A 94 2.18 -3.06 -3.73
C ASN A 94 2.30 -1.57 -3.36
N ARG A 95 3.04 -0.76 -4.13
CA ARG A 95 3.11 0.70 -3.92
C ARG A 95 1.79 1.37 -4.26
N VAL A 96 1.18 1.01 -5.39
CA VAL A 96 -0.15 1.52 -5.78
C VAL A 96 -1.20 1.10 -4.75
N PHE A 97 -1.16 -0.16 -4.32
CA PHE A 97 -2.08 -0.65 -3.29
C PHE A 97 -1.90 0.08 -1.95
N ALA A 98 -0.66 0.29 -1.51
CA ALA A 98 -0.38 1.07 -0.29
C ALA A 98 -0.89 2.51 -0.38
N TYR A 99 -0.74 3.16 -1.55
CA TYR A 99 -1.28 4.49 -1.80
C TYR A 99 -2.82 4.53 -1.71
N LEU A 100 -3.50 3.54 -2.28
CA LEU A 100 -4.96 3.42 -2.20
C LEU A 100 -5.41 3.27 -0.75
N LEU A 101 -4.78 2.36 0.01
CA LEU A 101 -5.07 2.17 1.44
C LEU A 101 -4.86 3.46 2.24
N ALA A 102 -3.73 4.13 2.05
CA ALA A 102 -3.40 5.35 2.79
C ALA A 102 -4.35 6.51 2.43
N THR A 103 -4.78 6.62 1.16
CA THR A 103 -5.79 7.60 0.74
C THR A 103 -7.16 7.30 1.36
N THR A 104 -7.56 6.02 1.38
CA THR A 104 -8.81 5.62 2.03
C THR A 104 -8.79 5.87 3.54
N GLU A 105 -7.64 5.66 4.22
CA GLU A 105 -7.47 5.95 5.65
C GLU A 105 -7.76 7.43 5.96
N VAL A 106 -7.16 8.35 5.20
CA VAL A 106 -7.39 9.80 5.37
C VAL A 106 -8.86 10.15 5.13
N ASN A 107 -9.47 9.61 4.07
CA ASN A 107 -10.88 9.85 3.76
C ASN A 107 -11.81 9.32 4.85
N CYS A 108 -11.56 8.12 5.37
CA CYS A 108 -12.33 7.55 6.47
C CYS A 108 -12.23 8.41 7.74
N ASN A 109 -11.05 8.92 8.06
CA ASN A 109 -10.87 9.80 9.23
C ASN A 109 -11.64 11.13 9.06
N LEU A 110 -11.54 11.76 7.89
CA LEU A 110 -12.30 12.99 7.59
C LEU A 110 -13.81 12.76 7.58
N ALA A 111 -14.26 11.65 7.00
CA ALA A 111 -15.67 11.27 6.99
C ALA A 111 -16.19 10.98 8.40
N SER A 112 -15.42 10.25 9.20
CA SER A 112 -15.73 9.99 10.61
C SER A 112 -15.89 11.29 11.38
N SER A 113 -14.96 12.23 11.21
CA SER A 113 -15.04 13.55 11.81
C SER A 113 -16.30 14.31 11.39
N PHE A 114 -16.65 14.28 10.09
CA PHE A 114 -17.85 14.93 9.58
C PHE A 114 -19.15 14.32 10.14
N PHE A 115 -19.26 12.99 10.20
CA PHE A 115 -20.48 12.32 10.65
C PHE A 115 -20.65 12.32 12.18
N ILE A 116 -19.56 12.23 12.93
CA ILE A 116 -19.58 12.21 14.40
C ILE A 116 -19.60 13.64 14.97
N GLY A 117 -19.12 14.62 14.21
CA GLY A 117 -19.01 16.01 14.66
C GLY A 117 -17.78 16.27 15.55
N GLU A 118 -16.90 15.28 15.70
CA GLU A 118 -15.64 15.40 16.42
C GLU A 118 -14.49 15.76 15.47
N PRO A 119 -13.43 16.44 15.93
CA PRO A 119 -12.27 16.73 15.09
C PRO A 119 -11.57 15.43 14.65
N PRO A 120 -10.95 15.41 13.45
CA PRO A 120 -10.26 14.23 12.96
C PRO A 120 -9.09 13.87 13.87
N LEU A 121 -8.94 12.58 14.14
CA LEU A 121 -7.86 12.08 14.98
C LEU A 121 -6.50 12.25 14.29
N PRO A 122 -5.39 12.40 15.04
CA PRO A 122 -4.06 12.26 14.46
C PRO A 122 -3.91 10.92 13.73
N SER A 123 -3.27 10.91 12.55
CA SER A 123 -3.22 9.74 11.66
C SER A 123 -2.79 8.45 12.37
N LEU A 124 -1.78 8.50 13.23
CA LEU A 124 -1.30 7.32 13.97
C LEU A 124 -2.34 6.77 14.97
N SER A 125 -3.08 7.66 15.65
CA SER A 125 -4.13 7.26 16.58
C SER A 125 -5.29 6.62 15.83
N PHE A 126 -5.75 7.27 14.76
CA PHE A 126 -6.79 6.75 13.89
C PHE A 126 -6.41 5.38 13.32
N ARG A 127 -5.17 5.21 12.84
CA ARG A 127 -4.68 3.95 12.28
C ARG A 127 -4.69 2.82 13.31
N LYS A 128 -4.28 3.08 14.56
CA LYS A 128 -4.29 2.09 15.64
C LYS A 128 -5.72 1.64 15.96
N GLU A 129 -6.65 2.58 16.02
CA GLU A 129 -8.05 2.30 16.29
C GLU A 129 -8.70 1.54 15.14
N LEU A 130 -8.50 2.00 13.91
CA LEU A 130 -8.94 1.31 12.70
C LEU A 130 -8.39 -0.13 12.64
N ALA A 131 -7.10 -0.33 12.92
CA ALA A 131 -6.50 -1.66 12.98
C ALA A 131 -7.15 -2.52 14.06
N ARG A 132 -7.44 -1.97 15.24
CA ARG A 132 -8.12 -2.67 16.32
C ARG A 132 -9.53 -3.10 15.91
N GLU A 133 -10.30 -2.19 15.32
CA GLU A 133 -11.67 -2.47 14.85
C GLU A 133 -11.70 -3.49 13.70
N LEU A 134 -10.73 -3.45 12.79
CA LEU A 134 -10.61 -4.44 11.71
C LEU A 134 -10.22 -5.83 12.25
N LEU A 135 -9.30 -5.90 13.22
CA LEU A 135 -8.86 -7.16 13.83
C LEU A 135 -9.94 -7.79 14.71
N LEU A 136 -10.70 -6.98 15.44
CA LEU A 136 -11.76 -7.42 16.36
C LEU A 136 -13.15 -7.37 15.71
N ASN A 137 -13.23 -7.24 14.39
CA ASN A 137 -14.48 -7.02 13.69
C ASN A 137 -15.42 -8.24 13.85
N PRO A 138 -16.58 -8.10 14.51
CA PRO A 138 -17.52 -9.21 14.70
C PRO A 138 -18.13 -9.72 13.39
N TYR A 139 -18.13 -8.90 12.32
CA TYR A 139 -18.61 -9.28 11.00
C TYR A 139 -17.66 -10.24 10.27
N PHE A 140 -16.36 -10.25 10.60
CA PHE A 140 -15.45 -11.28 10.09
C PHE A 140 -15.67 -12.64 10.78
N ASN A 141 -16.15 -12.64 12.03
CA ASN A 141 -16.45 -13.87 12.78
C ASN A 141 -17.79 -14.52 12.44
N ARG A 142 -18.64 -13.89 11.61
CA ARG A 142 -19.97 -14.45 11.26
C ARG A 142 -19.92 -15.59 10.24
N ASN A 143 -18.77 -15.84 9.59
CA ASN A 143 -18.59 -16.95 8.66
C ASN A 143 -17.20 -17.59 8.76
N VAL A 144 -16.60 -17.65 9.96
CA VAL A 144 -15.69 -18.77 10.20
C VAL A 144 -16.57 -19.99 10.47
N ALA A 145 -17.25 -20.47 9.41
CA ALA A 145 -17.27 -21.90 9.20
C ALA A 145 -15.83 -22.29 9.39
N THR A 146 -15.56 -23.08 10.42
CA THR A 146 -14.24 -23.52 10.86
C THR A 146 -13.31 -23.72 9.68
N ASP A 147 -12.61 -22.66 9.26
CA ASP A 147 -11.35 -22.76 8.57
C ASP A 147 -10.36 -23.14 9.69
N GLU A 148 -10.59 -24.32 10.27
CA GLU A 148 -9.51 -25.27 10.31
C GLU A 148 -8.90 -25.16 8.92
N ARG A 149 -7.76 -24.45 8.80
CA ARG A 149 -6.87 -24.62 7.64
C ARG A 149 -7.02 -26.08 7.29
N PRO A 150 -7.56 -26.47 6.12
CA PRO A 150 -7.76 -27.88 5.85
C PRO A 150 -6.40 -28.47 6.15
N LYS A 151 -6.29 -29.26 7.23
CA LYS A 151 -5.05 -29.93 7.60
C LYS A 151 -4.77 -30.66 6.34
N ARG A 152 -3.87 -30.13 5.50
CA ARG A 152 -3.84 -30.39 4.06
C ARG A 152 -4.04 -31.87 3.99
N LYS A 153 -5.26 -32.33 3.63
CA LYS A 153 -5.51 -33.77 3.58
C LYS A 153 -4.58 -34.07 2.45
N ARG A 154 -3.42 -34.63 2.80
CA ARG A 154 -2.47 -35.13 1.84
C ARG A 154 -3.31 -36.21 1.19
N THR A 155 -4.03 -35.85 0.14
CA THR A 155 -4.43 -36.77 -0.89
C THR A 155 -3.15 -37.51 -1.16
N CYS A 156 -3.14 -38.77 -0.72
CA CYS A 156 -2.01 -39.66 -0.73
C CYS A 156 -1.34 -39.49 -2.09
N CYS A 157 -0.22 -38.79 -2.09
CA CYS A 157 0.57 -38.57 -3.27
C CYS A 157 1.25 -39.90 -3.52
N GLU A 158 1.22 -40.39 -4.77
CA GLU A 158 1.88 -41.64 -5.16
C GLU A 158 3.24 -41.75 -4.47
N HIS A 159 3.35 -42.71 -3.55
CA HIS A 159 4.56 -42.99 -2.80
C HIS A 159 5.62 -43.43 -3.81
N THR A 160 6.53 -42.52 -4.14
CA THR A 160 7.59 -42.75 -5.11
C THR A 160 8.93 -42.60 -4.41
N PHE A 161 9.67 -43.71 -4.33
CA PHE A 161 11.02 -43.73 -3.78
C PHE A 161 11.99 -43.05 -4.74
N THR A 162 12.39 -41.83 -4.42
CA THR A 162 13.17 -40.96 -5.30
C THR A 162 14.54 -40.68 -4.72
N THR A 163 15.51 -40.47 -5.59
CA THR A 163 16.88 -40.11 -5.23
C THR A 163 17.13 -38.62 -5.47
N LEU A 164 17.73 -37.93 -4.51
CA LEU A 164 18.07 -36.51 -4.63
C LEU A 164 19.07 -36.27 -5.79
N ARG A 165 18.93 -35.17 -6.55
CA ARG A 165 19.78 -34.86 -7.72
C ARG A 165 21.23 -34.52 -7.31
N ALA A 166 22.17 -34.66 -8.24
CA ALA A 166 23.56 -34.26 -8.00
C ALA A 166 23.65 -32.76 -7.65
N TYR A 167 24.64 -32.38 -6.82
CA TYR A 167 24.86 -31.00 -6.37
C TYR A 167 23.67 -30.36 -5.64
N THR A 168 22.79 -31.16 -5.03
CA THR A 168 21.66 -30.65 -4.24
C THR A 168 21.60 -31.26 -2.85
N LYS A 169 21.06 -30.55 -1.87
CA LYS A 169 20.85 -31.00 -0.48
C LYS A 169 19.51 -30.49 0.05
N TRP A 170 18.97 -31.19 1.05
CA TRP A 170 17.81 -30.70 1.79
C TRP A 170 18.18 -29.58 2.76
N GLN A 171 17.35 -28.54 2.84
CA GLN A 171 17.27 -27.57 3.93
C GLN A 171 15.81 -27.48 4.39
N GLY A 172 15.48 -28.12 5.51
CA GLY A 172 14.08 -28.33 5.89
C GLY A 172 13.37 -29.21 4.86
N SER A 173 12.30 -28.68 4.25
CA SER A 173 11.54 -29.37 3.18
C SER A 173 11.89 -28.89 1.77
N ASP A 174 12.89 -28.00 1.63
CA ASP A 174 13.31 -27.42 0.35
C ASP A 174 14.63 -28.03 -0.15
N ILE A 175 14.77 -28.14 -1.48
CA ILE A 175 16.00 -28.59 -2.14
C ILE A 175 16.83 -27.36 -2.53
N ILE A 176 18.06 -27.30 -2.03
CA ILE A 176 19.00 -26.21 -2.33
C ILE A 176 20.31 -26.73 -2.95
N PRO A 177 21.10 -25.89 -3.63
CA PRO A 177 22.42 -26.27 -4.14
C PRO A 177 23.39 -26.70 -3.03
N SER A 178 24.27 -27.65 -3.36
CA SER A 178 25.31 -28.19 -2.48
C SER A 178 26.67 -28.15 -3.17
N SER A 179 27.74 -27.87 -2.42
CA SER A 179 29.12 -27.89 -2.92
C SER A 179 29.63 -29.32 -3.19
N SER A 180 29.06 -30.32 -2.52
CA SER A 180 29.34 -31.74 -2.74
C SER A 180 28.40 -32.34 -3.77
N ILE A 181 28.90 -33.23 -4.64
CA ILE A 181 28.13 -33.87 -5.71
C ILE A 181 27.00 -34.75 -5.17
N TYR A 182 27.27 -35.56 -4.14
CA TYR A 182 26.31 -36.50 -3.57
C TYR A 182 26.26 -36.43 -2.04
N PRO A 183 25.71 -35.35 -1.45
CA PRO A 183 25.59 -35.23 0.00
C PRO A 183 24.62 -36.29 0.51
N GLN A 184 25.09 -37.14 1.42
CA GLN A 184 24.27 -38.12 2.11
C GLN A 184 23.94 -37.63 3.52
N ARG A 185 22.70 -37.89 3.97
CA ARG A 185 22.26 -37.64 5.34
C ARG A 185 21.90 -38.96 6.01
N MET A 186 21.96 -38.97 7.33
CA MET A 186 21.52 -40.14 8.10
C MET A 186 20.04 -40.43 7.84
N CYS A 187 19.70 -41.68 7.57
CA CYS A 187 18.32 -42.15 7.44
C CYS A 187 17.48 -41.80 8.68
N LYS A 188 16.15 -41.60 8.52
CA LYS A 188 15.19 -41.48 9.63
C LYS A 188 15.35 -42.59 10.69
N GLY A 189 15.50 -43.84 10.25
CA GLY A 189 15.76 -45.00 11.13
C GLY A 189 17.19 -45.09 11.66
N LYS A 190 18.08 -44.17 11.29
CA LYS A 190 19.51 -44.14 11.67
C LYS A 190 20.33 -45.38 11.27
N HIS A 191 19.86 -46.17 10.31
CA HIS A 191 20.58 -47.38 9.85
C HIS A 191 21.82 -47.05 9.01
N ARG A 192 21.68 -46.14 8.04
CA ARG A 192 22.74 -45.79 7.07
C ARG A 192 22.58 -44.36 6.54
N LYS A 193 23.67 -43.82 5.98
CA LYS A 193 23.64 -42.54 5.26
C LYS A 193 23.12 -42.76 3.84
N VAL A 194 22.10 -41.99 3.46
CA VAL A 194 21.37 -42.14 2.19
C VAL A 194 21.04 -40.77 1.59
N ARG A 195 20.59 -40.77 0.33
CA ARG A 195 20.11 -39.59 -0.42
C ARG A 195 18.71 -39.81 -1.01
N THR A 196 18.02 -40.82 -0.53
CA THR A 196 16.72 -41.28 -1.01
C THR A 196 15.60 -40.80 -0.10
N TYR A 197 14.42 -40.49 -0.65
CA TYR A 197 13.27 -39.95 0.08
C TYR A 197 11.96 -40.35 -0.60
N CYS A 198 10.84 -40.29 0.12
CA CYS A 198 9.51 -40.41 -0.49
C CYS A 198 9.07 -39.06 -1.05
N SER A 199 8.51 -39.03 -2.26
CA SER A 199 7.77 -37.88 -2.82
C SER A 199 6.78 -37.26 -1.82
N CYS A 200 6.15 -38.12 -1.02
CA CYS A 200 5.20 -37.79 0.01
C CYS A 200 5.82 -37.19 1.29
N SER A 201 7.13 -37.28 1.52
CA SER A 201 7.79 -36.74 2.72
C SER A 201 9.07 -35.96 2.37
N PRO A 202 8.95 -34.80 1.69
CA PRO A 202 10.11 -33.96 1.36
C PRO A 202 10.92 -33.58 2.61
N GLY A 203 12.24 -33.58 2.49
CA GLY A 203 13.15 -33.30 3.62
C GLY A 203 13.49 -34.48 4.53
N VAL A 204 12.72 -35.58 4.47
CA VAL A 204 12.97 -36.78 5.28
C VAL A 204 13.69 -37.84 4.44
N VAL A 205 14.96 -38.06 4.75
CA VAL A 205 15.80 -39.02 4.02
C VAL A 205 15.64 -40.41 4.64
N MET A 206 15.38 -41.43 3.82
CA MET A 206 15.06 -42.78 4.27
C MET A 206 15.68 -43.84 3.36
N CYS A 207 16.16 -44.96 3.95
CA CYS A 207 16.58 -46.14 3.20
C CYS A 207 15.35 -46.92 2.70
N GLU A 208 15.58 -47.93 1.88
CA GLU A 208 14.53 -48.79 1.30
C GLU A 208 13.67 -49.47 2.37
N GLU A 209 14.28 -49.94 3.47
CA GLU A 209 13.57 -50.55 4.60
C GLU A 209 12.63 -49.55 5.30
N CYS A 210 13.13 -48.35 5.63
CA CYS A 210 12.33 -47.31 6.24
C CYS A 210 11.25 -46.77 5.29
N TYR A 211 11.49 -46.83 3.98
CA TYR A 211 10.49 -46.50 2.97
C TYR A 211 9.38 -47.55 2.90
N ALA A 212 9.71 -48.85 2.97
CA ALA A 212 8.72 -49.91 3.02
C ALA A 212 7.82 -49.78 4.26
N GLN A 213 8.40 -49.53 5.44
CA GLN A 213 7.65 -49.26 6.67
C GLN A 213 6.75 -48.03 6.53
N HIS A 214 7.30 -46.93 6.00
CA HIS A 214 6.56 -45.71 5.78
C HIS A 214 5.34 -45.90 4.86
N LYS A 215 5.47 -46.72 3.82
CA LYS A 215 4.37 -47.05 2.91
C LYS A 215 3.28 -47.84 3.64
N LEU A 216 3.65 -48.84 4.46
CA LEU A 216 2.71 -49.62 5.28
C LEU A 216 1.99 -48.77 6.33
N GLU A 217 2.70 -47.82 6.97
CA GLU A 217 2.13 -46.91 7.98
C GLU A 217 1.09 -45.95 7.41
N ILE A 218 1.28 -45.49 6.17
CA ILE A 218 0.41 -44.48 5.54
C ILE A 218 -0.72 -45.13 4.73
N ASP A 219 -0.48 -46.24 4.05
CA ASP A 219 -1.52 -46.96 3.31
C ASP A 219 -2.46 -47.74 4.24
N GLY A 220 -2.07 -47.96 5.51
CA GLY A 220 -2.87 -48.62 6.54
C GLY A 220 -3.76 -47.71 7.39
N GLN A 221 -3.78 -46.40 7.12
CA GLN A 221 -4.67 -45.39 7.74
C GLN A 221 -5.80 -44.98 6.80
#